data_AF-A0A8M1KEL5-F1
#
_entry.id   AF-A0A8M1KEL5-F1
#
_cell.length_a   1.000
_cell.length_b   1.000
_cell.length_c   1.000
_cell.angle_alpha   90.00
_cell.angle_beta   90.00
_cell.angle_gamma   90.00
#
_symmetry.space_group_name_H-M   'P 1'
#
loop_
_entity.id
_entity.type
_entity.pdbx_description
1 polymer ?
#
loop_
_entity_poly.entity_id
_entity_poly.type
_entity_poly.pdbx_seq_one_letter_code
_entity_poly.pdbx_strand_id
1 'polypeptide(L)'
;MASIPCALIVLLICLSQDHMGVQGKTPTVFSSEGGNATLPCRKVVPPDCSSTEWIYTGSKAIGEVFTNGKISYTAVTHRAKGLSLGSDCSLHITDVTTEDVGLYTCNQEQVYLSVLQVSASPSETEMETNSNVTLNCVLHTPDNWDGIDKTKGVSMSWADETKKDLKIIENCETKTPPPCSITRTEELRGPNSVYTHTCQLTAGGQVQTSVSHTIKVKG
;
A
#
# COMPACT_ATOMS: atom_id res chain seq x y z
N MET A 1 7.87 31.75 53.68
CA MET A 1 8.32 31.11 52.43
C MET A 1 8.63 29.66 52.74
N ALA A 2 7.72 28.74 52.42
CA ALA A 2 7.93 27.30 52.64
C ALA A 2 8.70 26.72 51.45
N SER A 3 9.88 26.17 51.73
CA SER A 3 10.71 25.44 50.77
C SER A 3 10.03 24.11 50.46
N ILE A 4 9.67 23.89 49.19
CA ILE A 4 9.12 22.62 48.71
C ILE A 4 10.32 21.66 48.54
N PRO A 5 10.37 20.53 49.27
CA PRO A 5 11.51 19.62 49.20
C PRO A 5 11.62 18.99 47.81
N CYS A 6 12.84 18.96 47.27
CA CYS A 6 13.18 18.48 45.92
C CYS A 6 12.57 17.11 45.57
N ALA A 7 12.40 16.24 46.57
CA ALA A 7 11.79 14.91 46.41
C ALA A 7 10.31 14.95 45.98
N LEU A 8 9.54 15.97 46.36
CA LEU A 8 8.15 16.14 45.94
C LEU A 8 8.04 16.59 44.47
N ILE A 9 9.03 17.35 43.98
CA ILE A 9 9.08 17.79 42.58
C ILE A 9 9.38 16.60 41.67
N VAL A 10 10.30 15.72 42.07
CA VAL A 10 10.62 14.48 41.32
C VAL A 10 9.42 13.53 41.26
N LEU A 11 8.67 13.38 42.36
CA LEU A 11 7.48 12.52 42.38
C LEU A 11 6.35 13.02 41.46
N LEU A 12 6.18 14.35 41.35
CA LEU A 12 5.22 14.97 40.43
C LEU A 12 5.63 14.82 38.95
N ILE A 13 6.92 14.82 38.66
CA ILE A 13 7.45 14.58 37.30
C ILE A 13 7.26 13.10 36.91
N CYS A 14 7.46 12.17 37.84
CA CYS A 14 7.21 10.74 37.60
C CYS A 14 5.73 10.39 37.37
N LEU A 15 4.80 11.14 37.97
CA LEU A 15 3.36 10.98 37.73
C LEU A 15 2.87 11.69 36.46
N SER A 16 3.71 12.48 35.80
CA SER A 16 3.38 13.18 34.55
C SER A 16 3.83 12.45 33.27
N GLN A 17 4.49 11.29 33.41
CA GLN A 17 4.80 10.40 32.29
C GLN A 17 3.73 9.31 32.13
N ASP A 18 2.46 9.73 32.12
CA ASP A 18 1.50 9.05 31.26
C ASP A 18 1.89 9.41 29.84
N HIS A 19 2.80 8.62 29.24
CA HIS A 19 2.78 8.45 27.80
C HIS A 19 1.38 7.94 27.49
N MET A 20 0.48 8.85 27.16
CA MET A 20 -0.69 8.56 26.37
C MET A 20 -0.17 7.93 25.08
N GLY A 21 -0.01 6.61 25.10
CA GLY A 21 -0.01 5.79 23.91
C GLY A 21 -1.38 6.00 23.29
N VAL A 22 -1.49 7.02 22.44
CA VAL A 22 -2.56 7.08 21.46
C VAL A 22 -2.44 5.76 20.73
N GLN A 23 -3.40 4.85 20.96
CA GLN A 23 -3.57 3.63 20.19
C GLN A 23 -4.04 4.07 18.80
N GLY A 24 -3.13 4.73 18.10
CA GLY A 24 -3.30 5.28 16.77
C GLY A 24 -3.29 4.11 15.83
N LYS A 25 -4.36 4.03 15.04
CA LYS A 25 -4.46 3.04 13.99
C LYS A 25 -3.26 3.16 13.03
N THR A 26 -2.63 2.03 12.71
CA THR A 26 -1.50 1.98 11.76
C THR A 26 -1.96 2.47 10.37
N PRO A 27 -1.32 3.50 9.79
CA PRO A 27 -1.67 4.00 8.47
C PRO A 27 -1.35 3.00 7.38
N THR A 28 -2.06 3.14 6.26
CA THR A 28 -1.84 2.37 5.04
C THR A 28 -1.44 3.29 3.90
N VAL A 29 -0.43 2.86 3.13
CA VAL A 29 -0.13 3.36 1.79
C VAL A 29 -0.62 2.34 0.75
N PHE A 30 -1.18 2.83 -0.35
CA PHE A 30 -1.64 2.03 -1.47
C PHE A 30 -0.79 2.34 -2.70
N SER A 31 -0.34 1.30 -3.40
CA SER A 31 0.34 1.41 -4.70
C SER A 31 -0.31 0.47 -5.71
N SER A 32 -0.11 0.72 -7.00
CA SER A 32 -0.38 -0.26 -8.05
C SER A 32 0.82 -1.18 -8.25
N GLU A 33 0.60 -2.38 -8.78
CA GLU A 33 1.68 -3.20 -9.34
C GLU A 33 2.41 -2.43 -10.46
N GLY A 34 3.75 -2.49 -10.47
CA GLY A 34 4.62 -1.68 -11.32
C GLY A 34 4.67 -0.19 -10.98
N GLY A 35 3.94 0.24 -9.93
CA GLY A 35 3.90 1.62 -9.45
C GLY A 35 5.04 1.95 -8.49
N ASN A 36 4.91 3.10 -7.82
CA ASN A 36 5.83 3.56 -6.78
C ASN A 36 5.09 3.82 -5.48
N ALA A 37 5.74 3.56 -4.35
CA ALA A 37 5.24 3.86 -3.01
C ALA A 37 6.24 4.70 -2.22
N THR A 38 5.73 5.64 -1.43
CA THR A 38 6.49 6.40 -0.43
C THR A 38 5.88 6.15 0.94
N LEU A 39 6.61 5.43 1.79
CA LEU A 39 6.20 5.10 3.15
C LEU A 39 6.79 6.14 4.11
N PRO A 40 5.94 6.92 4.80
CA PRO A 40 6.42 8.00 5.65
C PRO A 40 7.09 7.46 6.92
N CYS A 41 8.16 8.13 7.35
CA CYS A 41 8.71 8.01 8.70
C CYS A 41 8.54 9.35 9.43
N ARG A 42 7.61 9.44 10.40
CA ARG A 42 7.15 10.74 10.95
C ARG A 42 7.91 11.18 12.19
N LYS A 43 8.79 10.34 12.75
CA LYS A 43 9.63 10.71 13.89
C LYS A 43 10.74 11.67 13.44
N VAL A 44 11.17 12.58 14.33
CA VAL A 44 12.30 13.47 14.05
C VAL A 44 13.57 12.64 13.86
N VAL A 45 14.01 12.52 12.62
CA VAL A 45 15.27 11.88 12.23
C VAL A 45 16.27 12.98 11.84
N PRO A 46 17.58 12.80 12.12
CA PRO A 46 18.62 13.62 11.51
C PRO A 46 18.45 13.74 9.99
N PRO A 47 18.81 14.88 9.37
CA PRO A 47 18.66 15.08 7.92
C PRO A 47 19.42 14.07 7.06
N ASP A 48 20.42 13.40 7.64
CA ASP A 48 21.24 12.39 6.97
C ASP A 48 20.71 10.96 7.14
N CYS A 49 19.56 10.79 7.80
CA CYS A 49 18.94 9.50 8.11
C CYS A 49 19.84 8.53 8.89
N SER A 50 20.91 9.03 9.53
CA SER A 50 21.94 8.20 10.17
C SER A 50 21.41 7.34 11.32
N SER A 51 20.26 7.68 11.90
CA SER A 51 19.57 6.90 12.93
C SER A 51 18.30 6.21 12.42
N THR A 52 18.08 6.14 11.11
CA THR A 52 16.89 5.50 10.54
C THR A 52 17.09 4.00 10.42
N GLU A 53 16.15 3.26 11.01
CA GLU A 53 15.99 1.84 10.79
C GLU A 53 14.65 1.55 10.13
N TRP A 54 14.67 0.79 9.04
CA TRP A 54 13.47 0.25 8.40
C TRP A 54 13.50 -1.26 8.48
N ILE A 55 12.41 -1.85 8.98
CA ILE A 55 12.22 -3.29 9.10
C ILE A 55 10.96 -3.68 8.33
N TYR A 56 11.07 -4.67 7.46
CA TYR A 56 9.95 -5.27 6.74
C TYR A 56 9.47 -6.52 7.47
N THR A 57 8.15 -6.63 7.63
CA THR A 57 7.45 -7.79 8.16
C THR A 57 6.35 -8.18 7.18
N GLY A 58 6.64 -9.20 6.37
CA GLY A 58 5.68 -9.82 5.46
C GLY A 58 5.22 -11.18 5.94
N SER A 59 4.30 -11.79 5.18
CA SER A 59 3.77 -13.12 5.48
C SER A 59 4.81 -14.23 5.44
N LYS A 60 5.83 -14.10 4.58
CA LYS A 60 6.86 -15.13 4.35
C LYS A 60 8.23 -14.81 4.95
N ALA A 61 8.49 -13.54 5.30
CA ALA A 61 9.81 -13.10 5.71
C ALA A 61 9.76 -11.85 6.58
N ILE A 62 10.71 -11.77 7.51
CA ILE A 62 11.05 -10.57 8.27
C ILE A 62 12.49 -10.22 7.91
N GLY A 63 12.77 -8.94 7.66
CA GLY A 63 14.12 -8.52 7.30
C GLY A 63 14.36 -7.03 7.52
N GLU A 64 15.59 -6.71 7.89
CA GLU A 64 16.08 -5.33 7.90
C GLU A 64 16.17 -4.82 6.46
N VAL A 65 15.64 -3.63 6.23
CA VAL A 65 15.64 -2.95 4.93
C VAL A 65 16.72 -1.88 4.91
N PHE A 66 16.72 -1.02 5.93
CA PHE A 66 17.76 -0.03 6.18
C PHE A 66 18.20 -0.08 7.64
N THR A 67 19.50 0.07 7.88
CA THR A 67 20.10 0.18 9.21
C THR A 67 21.04 1.39 9.20
N ASN A 68 20.84 2.32 10.14
CA ASN A 68 21.58 3.59 10.19
C ASN A 68 21.55 4.37 8.86
N GLY A 69 20.39 4.39 8.21
CA GLY A 69 20.18 5.09 6.93
C GLY A 69 20.81 4.41 5.70
N LYS A 70 21.42 3.23 5.86
CA LYS A 70 22.05 2.48 4.78
C LYS A 70 21.29 1.20 4.50
N ILE A 71 21.21 0.81 3.23
CA ILE A 71 20.55 -0.44 2.84
C ILE A 71 21.23 -1.62 3.54
N SER A 72 20.44 -2.50 4.17
CA SER A 72 20.99 -3.65 4.89
C SER A 72 21.46 -4.72 3.89
N TYR A 73 22.59 -5.36 4.17
CA TYR A 73 23.09 -6.48 3.37
C TYR A 73 22.21 -7.74 3.48
N THR A 74 21.39 -7.83 4.52
CA THR A 74 20.40 -8.90 4.71
C THR A 74 19.04 -8.57 4.09
N ALA A 75 18.87 -7.35 3.55
CA ALA A 75 17.70 -7.00 2.77
C ALA A 75 17.60 -8.00 1.62
N VAL A 76 16.57 -8.86 1.68
CA VAL A 76 16.40 -9.98 0.77
C VAL A 76 16.55 -9.49 -0.67
N THR A 77 17.46 -10.09 -1.41
CA THR A 77 18.11 -9.51 -2.61
C THR A 77 17.18 -9.10 -3.76
N HIS A 78 15.94 -9.58 -3.81
CA HIS A 78 14.93 -9.10 -4.78
C HIS A 78 14.36 -7.72 -4.41
N ARG A 79 14.25 -7.42 -3.11
CA ARG A 79 13.70 -6.14 -2.62
C ARG A 79 14.70 -5.01 -2.64
N ALA A 80 16.00 -5.27 -2.54
CA ALA A 80 17.01 -4.21 -2.48
C ALA A 80 17.01 -3.32 -3.74
N LYS A 81 16.63 -3.87 -4.89
CA LYS A 81 16.51 -3.13 -6.14
C LYS A 81 15.23 -2.27 -6.09
N GLY A 82 15.39 -0.95 -6.19
CA GLY A 82 14.26 -0.02 -6.20
C GLY A 82 13.92 0.58 -4.83
N LEU A 83 14.69 0.29 -3.80
CA LEU A 83 14.55 0.91 -2.48
C LEU A 83 15.50 2.09 -2.31
N SER A 84 14.99 3.20 -1.77
CA SER A 84 15.79 4.37 -1.39
C SER A 84 15.16 5.12 -0.22
N LEU A 85 15.94 5.98 0.43
CA LEU A 85 15.40 6.91 1.43
C LEU A 85 15.29 8.31 0.82
N GLY A 86 14.16 8.97 1.08
CA GLY A 86 14.00 10.40 0.84
C GLY A 86 14.83 11.25 1.82
N SER A 87 14.90 12.56 1.59
CA SER A 87 15.57 13.50 2.50
C SER A 87 14.88 13.62 3.87
N ASP A 88 13.62 13.21 3.95
CA ASP A 88 12.82 13.07 5.18
C ASP A 88 12.89 11.66 5.77
N CYS A 89 13.76 10.80 5.22
CA CYS A 89 13.96 9.41 5.63
C CYS A 89 12.75 8.49 5.41
N SER A 90 11.78 8.95 4.61
CA SER A 90 10.71 8.11 4.09
C SER A 90 11.27 7.04 3.16
N LEU A 91 10.72 5.82 3.24
CA LEU A 91 11.14 4.71 2.38
C LEU A 91 10.43 4.82 1.03
N HIS A 92 11.20 4.92 -0.03
CA HIS A 92 10.73 4.89 -1.41
C HIS A 92 10.92 3.51 -1.99
N ILE A 93 9.86 2.99 -2.62
CA ILE A 93 9.83 1.69 -3.30
C ILE A 93 9.39 1.95 -4.74
N THR A 94 10.20 1.55 -5.70
CA THR A 94 9.87 1.65 -7.13
C THR A 94 9.63 0.28 -7.74
N ASP A 95 8.81 0.21 -8.79
CA ASP A 95 8.46 -1.06 -9.46
C ASP A 95 7.82 -2.05 -8.48
N VAL A 96 6.83 -1.56 -7.73
CA VAL A 96 6.16 -2.28 -6.64
C VAL A 96 5.52 -3.57 -7.16
N THR A 97 5.73 -4.67 -6.44
CA THR A 97 5.14 -5.97 -6.72
C THR A 97 4.22 -6.43 -5.60
N THR A 98 3.45 -7.48 -5.82
CA THR A 98 2.66 -8.11 -4.75
C THR A 98 3.51 -8.72 -3.63
N GLU A 99 4.81 -8.91 -3.82
CA GLU A 99 5.75 -9.40 -2.80
C GLU A 99 6.20 -8.31 -1.80
N ASP A 100 5.96 -7.04 -2.13
CA ASP A 100 6.23 -5.87 -1.27
C ASP A 100 5.07 -5.59 -0.29
N VAL A 101 3.93 -6.26 -0.46
CA VAL A 101 2.79 -6.22 0.45
C VAL A 101 3.26 -6.64 1.85
N GLY A 102 3.01 -5.80 2.86
CA GLY A 102 3.53 -6.05 4.20
C GLY A 102 3.43 -4.88 5.17
N LEU A 103 3.89 -5.12 6.39
CA LEU A 103 4.07 -4.10 7.42
C LEU A 103 5.52 -3.62 7.39
N TYR A 104 5.71 -2.32 7.32
CA TYR A 104 7.02 -1.68 7.41
C TYR A 104 7.08 -0.89 8.71
N THR A 105 8.15 -1.07 9.46
CA THR A 105 8.41 -0.37 10.71
C THR A 105 9.58 0.58 10.50
N CYS A 106 9.35 1.88 10.66
CA CYS A 106 10.40 2.86 10.79
C CYS A 106 10.61 3.19 12.26
N ASN A 107 11.71 2.74 12.85
CA ASN A 107 11.99 2.88 14.28
C ASN A 107 10.83 2.35 15.17
N GLN A 108 9.93 3.22 15.61
CA GLN A 108 8.77 2.89 16.46
C GLN A 108 7.42 3.10 15.75
N GLU A 109 7.44 3.58 14.51
CA GLU A 109 6.24 3.85 13.73
C GLU A 109 6.02 2.75 12.70
N GLN A 110 4.76 2.37 12.53
CA GLN A 110 4.35 1.31 11.62
C GLN A 110 3.55 1.91 10.47
N VAL A 111 3.70 1.30 9.29
CA VAL A 111 2.91 1.63 8.10
C VAL A 111 2.71 0.37 7.26
N TYR A 112 1.48 0.14 6.82
CA TYR A 112 1.16 -0.94 5.89
C TYR A 112 1.34 -0.50 4.45
N LEU A 113 1.79 -1.43 3.59
CA LEU A 113 1.72 -1.31 2.15
C LEU A 113 0.71 -2.33 1.59
N SER A 114 -0.26 -1.82 0.82
CA SER A 114 -1.16 -2.61 -0.03
C SER A 114 -0.85 -2.39 -1.50
N VAL A 115 -1.10 -3.41 -2.31
CA VAL A 115 -0.85 -3.37 -3.75
C VAL A 115 -2.12 -3.72 -4.54
N LEU A 116 -2.48 -2.85 -5.47
CA LEU A 116 -3.56 -3.04 -6.42
C LEU A 116 -3.01 -3.70 -7.69
N GLN A 117 -3.55 -4.85 -8.07
CA GLN A 117 -3.14 -5.60 -9.25
C GLN A 117 -4.33 -5.81 -10.18
N VAL A 118 -4.10 -5.77 -11.50
CA VAL A 118 -5.05 -6.24 -12.50
C VAL A 118 -4.44 -7.40 -13.28
N SER A 119 -5.21 -8.47 -13.41
CA SER A 119 -4.89 -9.64 -14.22
C SER A 119 -5.98 -9.88 -15.26
N ALA A 120 -5.62 -10.49 -16.39
CA ALA A 120 -6.53 -10.84 -17.46
C ALA A 120 -6.55 -12.36 -17.69
N SER A 121 -7.72 -12.89 -18.02
CA SER A 121 -7.93 -14.27 -18.44
C SER A 121 -8.77 -14.29 -19.72
N PRO A 122 -8.22 -14.77 -20.86
CA PRO A 122 -6.83 -15.21 -21.04
C PRO A 122 -5.82 -14.07 -20.84
N SER A 123 -4.55 -14.40 -20.55
CA SER A 123 -3.48 -13.41 -20.29
C SER A 123 -2.76 -12.92 -21.54
N GLU A 124 -3.29 -13.25 -22.72
CA GLU A 124 -2.71 -12.85 -24.01
C GLU A 124 -2.88 -11.35 -24.23
N THR A 125 -1.84 -10.68 -24.73
CA THR A 125 -1.89 -9.25 -25.05
C THR A 125 -2.58 -8.96 -26.38
N GLU A 126 -2.72 -9.98 -27.23
CA GLU A 126 -3.40 -9.93 -28.52
C GLU A 126 -4.43 -11.05 -28.65
N MET A 127 -5.69 -10.68 -28.77
CA MET A 127 -6.84 -11.58 -28.75
C MET A 127 -7.57 -11.62 -30.09
N GLU A 128 -8.27 -12.72 -30.37
CA GLU A 128 -9.12 -12.82 -31.57
C GLU A 128 -10.38 -11.95 -31.45
N THR A 129 -10.94 -11.50 -32.57
CA THR A 129 -12.23 -10.80 -32.56
C THR A 129 -13.34 -11.72 -32.07
N ASN A 130 -14.32 -11.16 -31.35
CA ASN A 130 -15.44 -11.88 -30.71
C ASN A 130 -15.01 -12.87 -29.62
N SER A 131 -13.77 -12.77 -29.13
CA SER A 131 -13.35 -13.47 -27.92
C SER A 131 -13.81 -12.73 -26.67
N ASN A 132 -13.98 -13.47 -25.58
CA ASN A 132 -14.29 -12.89 -24.28
C ASN A 132 -13.03 -12.81 -23.43
N VAL A 133 -12.85 -11.68 -22.76
CA VAL A 133 -11.81 -11.49 -21.74
C VAL A 133 -12.45 -11.22 -20.40
N THR A 134 -11.85 -11.80 -19.36
CA THR A 134 -12.20 -11.51 -17.97
C THR A 134 -11.04 -10.84 -17.29
N LEU A 135 -11.28 -9.62 -16.80
CA LEU A 135 -10.34 -8.84 -16.01
C LEU A 135 -10.67 -8.98 -14.54
N ASN A 136 -9.64 -9.23 -13.73
CA ASN A 136 -9.76 -9.33 -12.29
C ASN A 136 -8.86 -8.28 -11.65
N CYS A 137 -9.46 -7.35 -10.91
CA CYS A 137 -8.75 -6.36 -10.11
C CYS A 137 -8.77 -6.79 -8.65
N VAL A 138 -7.59 -6.91 -8.06
CA VAL A 138 -7.39 -7.47 -6.71
C VAL A 138 -6.59 -6.49 -5.87
N LEU A 139 -7.05 -6.26 -4.64
CA LEU A 139 -6.27 -5.55 -3.63
C LEU A 139 -5.57 -6.56 -2.71
N HIS A 140 -4.25 -6.56 -2.75
CA HIS A 140 -3.40 -7.39 -1.90
C HIS A 140 -3.04 -6.64 -0.60
N THR A 141 -3.41 -7.22 0.53
CA THR A 141 -3.23 -6.68 1.89
C THR A 141 -2.39 -7.65 2.74
N PRO A 142 -1.47 -7.20 3.63
CA PRO A 142 -0.86 -8.04 4.66
C PRO A 142 -1.85 -8.86 5.49
N ASP A 143 -1.35 -9.97 6.02
CA ASP A 143 -2.06 -10.78 7.02
C ASP A 143 -2.29 -9.96 8.30
N ASN A 144 -3.45 -10.15 8.93
CA ASN A 144 -3.87 -9.37 10.12
C ASN A 144 -3.93 -7.85 9.87
N TRP A 145 -4.23 -7.44 8.64
CA TRP A 145 -4.49 -6.05 8.30
C TRP A 145 -5.56 -5.44 9.22
N ASP A 146 -5.14 -4.55 10.12
CA ASP A 146 -6.05 -3.72 10.91
C ASP A 146 -6.10 -2.28 10.41
N GLY A 147 -5.30 -1.91 9.39
CA GLY A 147 -5.03 -0.55 8.91
C GLY A 147 -6.16 0.19 8.19
N ILE A 148 -7.31 -0.44 7.89
CA ILE A 148 -8.45 0.28 7.28
C ILE A 148 -9.24 1.02 8.34
N ASP A 149 -9.14 2.35 8.38
CA ASP A 149 -10.05 3.15 9.21
C ASP A 149 -11.46 2.85 8.70
N LYS A 150 -12.20 2.03 9.45
CA LYS A 150 -13.53 1.51 9.08
C LYS A 150 -14.54 2.66 8.88
N THR A 151 -14.17 3.88 9.24
CA THR A 151 -14.96 5.09 9.03
C THR A 151 -14.72 5.75 7.66
N LYS A 152 -13.58 5.48 7.01
CA LYS A 152 -13.20 6.11 5.73
C LYS A 152 -13.64 5.31 4.50
N GLY A 153 -13.89 4.01 4.66
CA GLY A 153 -14.26 3.10 3.58
C GLY A 153 -13.16 2.92 2.54
N VAL A 154 -12.97 1.69 2.06
CA VAL A 154 -12.09 1.39 0.92
C VAL A 154 -12.93 0.73 -0.15
N SER A 155 -12.90 1.29 -1.35
CA SER A 155 -13.69 0.83 -2.50
C SER A 155 -12.84 0.76 -3.75
N MET A 156 -13.07 -0.26 -4.57
CA MET A 156 -12.52 -0.36 -5.92
C MET A 156 -13.59 -0.05 -6.97
N SER A 157 -13.20 0.36 -8.16
CA SER A 157 -14.10 0.53 -9.30
C SER A 157 -13.36 0.42 -10.63
N TRP A 158 -14.09 0.09 -11.70
CA TRP A 158 -13.56 0.16 -13.06
C TRP A 158 -13.94 1.50 -13.69
N ALA A 159 -12.95 2.21 -14.21
CA ALA A 159 -13.13 3.40 -15.03
C ALA A 159 -12.94 3.06 -16.51
N ASP A 160 -13.85 3.54 -17.36
CA ASP A 160 -13.73 3.54 -18.82
C ASP A 160 -13.44 4.96 -19.34
N GLU A 161 -12.79 5.06 -20.51
CA GLU A 161 -12.58 6.37 -21.17
C GLU A 161 -13.91 7.03 -21.59
N THR A 162 -15.00 6.25 -21.67
CA THR A 162 -16.33 6.69 -22.10
C THR A 162 -17.24 7.24 -21.01
N LYS A 163 -16.72 7.53 -19.80
CA LYS A 163 -17.45 8.22 -18.71
C LYS A 163 -18.77 7.53 -18.32
N LYS A 164 -18.77 6.21 -18.20
CA LYS A 164 -19.82 5.54 -17.43
C LYS A 164 -19.17 4.91 -16.22
N ASP A 165 -19.13 5.68 -15.12
CA ASP A 165 -18.70 5.24 -13.80
C ASP A 165 -19.49 3.98 -13.39
N LEU A 166 -19.00 2.81 -13.78
CA LEU A 166 -19.51 1.54 -13.28
C LEU A 166 -18.87 1.34 -11.91
N LYS A 167 -19.47 2.04 -10.95
CA LYS A 167 -19.21 1.92 -9.51
C LYS A 167 -19.63 0.54 -9.02
N ILE A 168 -18.79 -0.47 -9.25
CA ILE A 168 -18.87 -1.71 -8.46
C ILE A 168 -18.14 -1.42 -7.15
N ILE A 169 -18.83 -0.74 -6.22
CA ILE A 169 -18.33 -0.50 -4.87
C ILE A 169 -18.40 -1.85 -4.14
N GLU A 170 -17.36 -2.66 -4.26
CA GLU A 170 -17.13 -3.68 -3.23
C GLU A 170 -16.57 -2.97 -2.00
N ASN A 171 -17.38 -2.92 -0.95
CA ASN A 171 -16.91 -2.54 0.36
C ASN A 171 -16.03 -3.69 0.86
N CYS A 172 -14.70 -3.51 0.85
CA CYS A 172 -13.75 -4.54 1.28
C CYS A 172 -13.88 -4.92 2.78
N GLU A 173 -14.86 -4.35 3.49
CA GLU A 173 -15.12 -4.53 4.92
C GLU A 173 -15.88 -5.83 5.27
N THR A 174 -16.59 -6.46 4.33
CA THR A 174 -17.61 -7.49 4.65
C THR A 174 -17.27 -8.93 4.25
N LYS A 175 -16.12 -9.20 3.60
CA LYS A 175 -15.73 -10.56 3.20
C LYS A 175 -14.53 -11.04 4.02
N THR A 176 -14.81 -11.91 4.97
CA THR A 176 -13.81 -12.86 5.49
C THR A 176 -14.03 -14.20 4.79
N PRO A 177 -13.02 -14.76 4.10
CA PRO A 177 -11.64 -14.27 3.96
C PRO A 177 -11.42 -13.39 2.70
N PRO A 178 -10.33 -12.58 2.68
CA PRO A 178 -9.80 -11.93 1.47
C PRO A 178 -9.51 -12.92 0.32
N PRO A 179 -9.38 -12.42 -0.92
CA PRO A 179 -9.11 -11.01 -1.28
C PRO A 179 -10.33 -10.17 -1.69
N CYS A 180 -10.24 -8.86 -1.45
CA CYS A 180 -11.16 -7.88 -2.06
C CYS A 180 -10.85 -7.85 -3.56
N SER A 181 -11.85 -8.14 -4.40
CA SER A 181 -11.65 -8.25 -5.84
C SER A 181 -12.90 -7.87 -6.62
N ILE A 182 -12.73 -7.13 -7.70
CA ILE A 182 -13.80 -6.85 -8.66
C ILE A 182 -13.45 -7.46 -10.01
N THR A 183 -14.42 -8.16 -10.60
CA THR A 183 -14.26 -8.81 -11.91
C THR A 183 -15.10 -8.11 -12.96
N ARG A 184 -14.56 -8.00 -14.17
CA ARG A 184 -15.27 -7.50 -15.36
C ARG A 184 -15.04 -8.45 -16.52
N THR A 185 -16.11 -8.91 -17.14
CA THR A 185 -16.04 -9.72 -18.37
C THR A 185 -16.61 -8.90 -19.52
N GLU A 186 -15.93 -8.94 -20.66
CA GLU A 186 -16.39 -8.28 -21.87
C GLU A 186 -16.01 -9.03 -23.14
N GLU A 187 -16.79 -8.80 -24.19
CA GLU A 187 -16.55 -9.34 -25.53
C GLU A 187 -15.78 -8.31 -26.36
N LEU A 188 -14.67 -8.75 -26.95
CA LEU A 188 -13.80 -7.92 -27.78
C LEU A 188 -14.35 -7.85 -29.20
N ARG A 189 -14.59 -6.63 -29.69
CA ARG A 189 -15.25 -6.38 -30.98
C ARG A 189 -14.41 -5.47 -31.87
N GLY A 190 -14.50 -5.73 -33.17
CA GLY A 190 -13.84 -4.95 -34.20
C GLY A 190 -12.36 -5.36 -34.39
N PRO A 191 -11.91 -5.50 -35.64
CA PRO A 191 -10.51 -5.84 -35.94
C PRO A 191 -9.59 -4.67 -35.59
N ASN A 192 -8.39 -4.97 -35.07
CA ASN A 192 -7.40 -3.97 -34.65
C ASN A 192 -7.89 -2.99 -33.57
N SER A 193 -8.95 -3.33 -32.85
CA SER A 193 -9.45 -2.54 -31.71
C SER A 193 -8.50 -2.64 -30.51
N VAL A 194 -8.48 -1.59 -29.68
CA VAL A 194 -7.70 -1.54 -28.43
C VAL A 194 -8.65 -1.24 -27.28
N TYR A 195 -8.58 -2.06 -26.24
CA TYR A 195 -9.39 -1.97 -25.03
C TYR A 195 -8.49 -1.67 -23.84
N THR A 196 -8.71 -0.53 -23.17
CA THR A 196 -7.98 -0.16 -21.96
C THR A 196 -8.94 -0.05 -20.78
N HIS A 197 -8.68 -0.85 -19.74
CA HIS A 197 -9.47 -0.87 -18.52
C HIS A 197 -8.64 -0.39 -17.36
N THR A 198 -9.17 0.57 -16.61
CA THR A 198 -8.48 1.12 -15.45
C THR A 198 -9.23 0.73 -14.19
N CYS A 199 -8.58 -0.02 -13.31
CA CYS A 199 -9.08 -0.26 -11.97
C CYS A 199 -8.56 0.84 -11.04
N GLN A 200 -9.46 1.45 -10.26
CA GLN A 200 -9.15 2.53 -9.33
C GLN A 200 -9.50 2.12 -7.91
N LEU A 201 -8.58 2.39 -6.98
CA LEU A 201 -8.80 2.24 -5.55
C LEU A 201 -9.05 3.62 -4.93
N THR A 202 -10.14 3.74 -4.20
CA THR A 202 -10.54 4.96 -3.49
C THR A 202 -10.61 4.67 -1.99
N ALA A 203 -10.05 5.58 -1.18
CA ALA A 203 -10.17 5.55 0.27
C ALA A 203 -10.58 6.95 0.76
N GLY A 204 -11.57 7.04 1.66
CA GLY A 204 -12.07 8.34 2.13
C GLY A 204 -12.62 9.23 1.01
N GLY A 205 -13.14 8.63 -0.07
CA GLY A 205 -13.65 9.35 -1.24
C GLY A 205 -12.58 9.92 -2.19
N GLN A 206 -11.30 9.67 -1.94
CA GLN A 206 -10.20 10.09 -2.82
C GLN A 206 -9.51 8.89 -3.47
N VAL A 207 -9.23 9.00 -4.77
CA VAL A 207 -8.44 8.00 -5.50
C VAL A 207 -7.04 7.95 -4.90
N GLN A 208 -6.64 6.77 -4.44
CA GLN A 208 -5.33 6.52 -3.84
C GLN A 208 -4.33 6.00 -4.87
N THR A 209 -4.79 5.08 -5.72
CA THR A 209 -3.98 4.50 -6.80
C THR A 209 -4.88 3.91 -7.88
N SER A 210 -4.31 3.64 -9.06
CA SER A 210 -4.99 3.00 -10.18
C SER A 210 -4.01 2.18 -11.00
N VAL A 211 -4.51 1.12 -11.61
CA VAL A 211 -3.75 0.28 -12.54
C VAL A 211 -4.58 0.01 -13.79
N SER A 212 -3.94 0.09 -14.95
CA SER A 212 -4.59 -0.11 -16.24
C SER A 212 -4.08 -1.37 -16.92
N HIS A 213 -4.97 -2.07 -17.61
CA HIS A 213 -4.65 -3.20 -18.47
C HIS A 213 -5.14 -2.93 -19.88
N THR A 214 -4.30 -3.20 -20.88
CA THR A 214 -4.59 -2.94 -22.29
C THR A 214 -4.56 -4.23 -23.09
N ILE A 215 -5.61 -4.44 -23.89
CA ILE A 215 -5.83 -5.62 -24.72
C ILE A 215 -5.96 -5.15 -26.17
N LYS A 216 -5.25 -5.82 -27.07
CA LYS A 216 -5.34 -5.56 -28.52
C LYS A 216 -6.10 -6.68 -29.20
N VAL A 217 -6.95 -6.35 -30.18
CA VAL A 217 -7.66 -7.33 -30.99
C VAL A 217 -6.92 -7.51 -32.31
N LYS A 218 -6.73 -8.75 -32.74
CA LYS A 218 -6.11 -9.07 -34.03
C LYS A 218 -6.95 -8.55 -35.21
N GLY A 219 -6.25 -8.24 -36.29
CA GLY A 219 -6.81 -7.76 -37.56
C GLY A 219 -7.19 -8.88 -38.49
#